data_AF-A0A7V2N2G5-F1
#
_entry.id   AF-A0A7V2N2G5-F1
#
_cell.length_a   1.000
_cell.length_b   1.000
_cell.length_c   1.000
_cell.angle_alpha   90.00
_cell.angle_beta   90.00
_cell.angle_gamma   90.00
#
_symmetry.space_group_name_H-M   'P 1'
#
loop_
_entity.id
_entity.type
_entity.pdbx_description
1 polymer ?
#
loop_
_entity_poly.entity_id
_entity_poly.type
_entity_poly.pdbx_seq_one_letter_code
_entity_poly.pdbx_strand_id
1 'polypeptide(L)'
;MANGARGKNGGPSKSFMTVGPTLHYSHANVHWCWVLSVLIYAGTCLFWTQIHTGQVLLAWDHVFDFSINRLHPYTDRPLSIFEYPWQILVLALLMGILGAAPVLTAQLLSFRYSLPMLLAVLFLARLPLMAAFLLVSCVAVACRPLRFRSRFIAIVLCLSPQLVYWAAFGGGESDPVKWGFSYAPWLGAWLVGVGMAGVAIGIGHFTRYRPGLVWTVSGVALTIAVLVFTRKISFAELDYQLYIAHNNPEEVREFRDHDMRPLLDQAMHNPTTKSYLQELFYPTEPILLREELKKEIQIQLGYDRWPNWFEVPDELRYQRRRTQLLREYRYFIEKWPHSRRLPIALYFQALLNEYSPDIRMLGQREILSFYSDYPNHENLPIWHRIVDQAPRSPEATEARYRIAFHQAGRGRFKEAMDVCDVAEAEILRHLERQAQDTTSGERSWKVFTSPASTVMTASKLKRVLRKVRELRSLISQESQMPSEESRRRLAQFVVLNPHRPDYADRLDELLAATNPNDPLRDNLQLAKCRLITDLQLRADKLRALIEEFPRSDGAVRGLYELGLLQVERWKAADAPEDAKARFLAEARTVLGELLQKHPQSLYTDPAREILEGLPKP
;
A
#
# COMPACT_ATOMS: atom_id res chain seq x y z
N MET A 1 -25.09 93.54 -10.15
CA MET A 1 -25.58 92.15 -10.10
C MET A 1 -24.40 91.22 -10.39
N ALA A 2 -23.88 90.54 -9.37
CA ALA A 2 -22.91 89.46 -9.51
C ALA A 2 -23.13 88.48 -8.35
N ASN A 3 -23.86 87.40 -8.61
CA ASN A 3 -24.20 86.38 -7.62
C ASN A 3 -23.08 85.34 -7.53
N GLY A 4 -22.42 85.31 -6.37
CA GLY A 4 -22.33 84.12 -5.54
C GLY A 4 -21.61 82.89 -6.08
N ALA A 5 -20.28 82.88 -5.98
CA ALA A 5 -19.50 81.67 -5.86
C ALA A 5 -19.69 81.05 -4.47
N ARG A 6 -20.17 79.80 -4.39
CA ARG A 6 -19.96 78.91 -3.24
C ARG A 6 -19.42 77.58 -3.76
N GLY A 7 -18.09 77.49 -3.82
CA GLY A 7 -17.40 76.22 -3.94
C GLY A 7 -17.74 75.34 -2.73
N LYS A 8 -18.33 74.17 -2.98
CA LYS A 8 -18.51 73.14 -1.96
C LYS A 8 -17.13 72.64 -1.56
N ASN A 9 -16.76 72.85 -0.30
CA ASN A 9 -15.59 72.26 0.34
C ASN A 9 -15.60 70.73 0.17
N GLY A 10 -14.76 70.23 -0.73
CA GLY A 10 -14.44 68.81 -0.83
C GLY A 10 -13.62 68.41 0.39
N GLY A 11 -14.25 67.78 1.38
CA GLY A 11 -13.54 67.12 2.46
C GLY A 11 -12.55 66.07 1.93
N PRO A 12 -11.56 65.64 2.75
CA PRO A 12 -10.48 64.78 2.30
C PRO A 12 -10.98 63.53 1.58
N SER A 13 -10.32 63.22 0.45
CA SER A 13 -10.64 62.06 -0.37
C SER A 13 -10.57 60.81 0.50
N LYS A 14 -11.70 60.14 0.52
CA LYS A 14 -12.04 59.23 1.59
C LYS A 14 -11.38 57.90 1.13
N SER A 15 -10.33 57.43 1.82
CA SER A 15 -9.51 56.22 1.46
C SER A 15 -10.31 55.04 0.90
N PHE A 16 -9.86 54.45 -0.22
CA PHE A 16 -10.49 53.30 -0.86
C PHE A 16 -10.63 52.07 0.05
N MET A 17 -9.59 51.80 0.87
CA MET A 17 -9.61 50.78 1.90
C MET A 17 -10.12 51.34 3.22
N THR A 18 -10.92 50.53 3.92
CA THR A 18 -11.61 50.94 5.14
C THR A 18 -11.00 50.32 6.39
N VAL A 19 -11.00 51.10 7.47
CA VAL A 19 -10.57 50.67 8.81
C VAL A 19 -11.76 50.01 9.52
N GLY A 20 -11.57 48.81 10.03
CA GLY A 20 -12.57 48.00 10.72
C GLY A 20 -12.85 48.47 12.15
N PRO A 21 -14.00 48.05 12.73
CA PRO A 21 -14.46 48.53 14.04
C PRO A 21 -13.55 48.13 15.21
N THR A 22 -12.74 47.09 15.05
CA THR A 22 -11.86 46.56 16.11
C THR A 22 -10.68 47.47 16.39
N LEU A 23 -10.29 48.31 15.42
CA LEU A 23 -9.17 49.24 15.56
C LEU A 23 -9.52 50.49 16.40
N HIS A 24 -10.75 50.59 16.92
CA HIS A 24 -11.13 51.61 17.90
C HIS A 24 -10.69 51.28 19.34
N TYR A 25 -10.20 50.07 19.59
CA TYR A 25 -9.67 49.65 20.90
C TYR A 25 -8.16 49.94 21.01
N SER A 26 -7.62 49.86 22.24
CA SER A 26 -6.19 50.03 22.51
C SER A 26 -5.33 49.18 21.58
N HIS A 27 -4.36 49.83 20.93
CA HIS A 27 -3.45 49.20 19.97
C HIS A 27 -2.77 47.96 20.54
N ALA A 28 -2.28 48.02 21.79
CA ALA A 28 -1.61 46.88 22.42
C ALA A 28 -2.52 45.64 22.50
N ASN A 29 -3.77 45.81 22.91
CA ASN A 29 -4.73 44.70 23.02
C ASN A 29 -5.10 44.13 21.64
N VAL A 30 -5.31 45.02 20.66
CA VAL A 30 -5.62 44.62 19.28
C VAL A 30 -4.46 43.83 18.67
N HIS A 31 -3.21 44.28 18.85
CA HIS A 31 -2.03 43.58 18.35
C HIS A 31 -1.85 42.21 19.01
N TRP A 32 -2.00 42.09 20.33
CA TRP A 32 -1.92 40.78 21.01
C TRP A 32 -2.98 39.78 20.51
N CYS A 33 -4.24 40.19 20.43
CA CYS A 33 -5.30 39.32 19.92
C CYS A 33 -5.11 38.97 18.44
N TRP A 34 -4.56 39.90 17.65
CA TRP A 34 -4.21 39.64 16.25
C TRP A 34 -3.06 38.64 16.13
N VAL A 35 -1.98 38.79 16.92
CA VAL A 35 -0.88 37.81 16.96
C VAL A 35 -1.41 36.42 17.30
N LEU A 36 -2.30 36.31 18.29
CA LEU A 36 -2.93 35.05 18.64
C LEU A 36 -3.79 34.48 17.49
N SER A 37 -4.49 35.35 16.74
CA SER A 37 -5.22 34.95 15.52
C SER A 37 -4.27 34.36 14.47
N VAL A 38 -3.12 35.00 14.25
CA VAL A 38 -2.08 34.54 13.32
C VAL A 38 -1.47 33.21 13.79
N LEU A 39 -1.18 33.04 15.08
CA LEU A 39 -0.63 31.79 15.64
C LEU A 39 -1.59 30.61 15.47
N ILE A 40 -2.88 30.80 15.80
CA ILE A 40 -3.90 29.75 15.62
C ILE A 40 -4.05 29.40 14.15
N TYR A 41 -4.04 30.40 13.27
CA TYR A 41 -4.14 30.20 11.83
C TYR A 41 -2.91 29.47 11.25
N ALA A 42 -1.70 29.84 11.69
CA ALA A 42 -0.48 29.12 11.35
C ALA A 42 -0.54 27.67 11.84
N GLY A 43 -1.04 27.43 13.06
CA GLY A 43 -1.29 26.09 13.59
C GLY A 43 -2.29 25.28 12.75
N THR A 44 -3.34 25.93 12.22
CA THR A 44 -4.30 25.29 11.29
C THR A 44 -3.60 24.91 9.98
N CYS A 45 -2.76 25.80 9.43
CA CYS A 45 -1.99 25.52 8.21
C CYS A 45 -0.99 24.36 8.41
N LEU A 46 -0.29 24.34 9.55
CA LEU A 46 0.63 23.27 9.89
C LEU A 46 -0.10 21.93 10.08
N PHE A 47 -1.24 21.95 10.76
CA PHE A 47 -2.04 20.74 10.96
C PHE A 47 -2.62 20.22 9.63
N TRP A 48 -3.08 21.11 8.74
CA TRP A 48 -3.45 20.77 7.36
C TRP A 48 -2.30 20.05 6.63
N THR A 49 -1.10 20.61 6.65
CA THR A 49 0.06 20.00 5.99
C THR A 49 0.45 18.68 6.62
N GLN A 50 0.37 18.59 7.94
CA GLN A 50 0.67 17.37 8.69
C GLN A 50 -0.26 16.21 8.29
N ILE A 51 -1.58 16.44 8.20
CA ILE A 51 -2.54 15.38 7.86
C ILE A 51 -2.46 14.90 6.40
N HIS A 52 -1.76 15.62 5.53
CA HIS A 52 -1.59 15.25 4.13
C HIS A 52 -0.19 14.73 3.78
N THR A 53 0.85 15.19 4.48
CA THR A 53 2.24 14.86 4.17
C THR A 53 2.93 14.03 5.26
N GLY A 54 2.34 13.94 6.45
CA GLY A 54 2.98 13.36 7.64
C GLY A 54 4.11 14.24 8.21
N GLN A 55 4.41 15.39 7.59
CA GLN A 55 5.50 16.28 7.95
C GLN A 55 5.00 17.70 8.26
N VAL A 56 5.77 18.41 9.08
CA VAL A 56 5.46 19.81 9.50
C VAL A 56 6.48 20.80 8.89
N LEU A 57 7.43 20.31 8.09
CA LEU A 57 8.53 21.12 7.57
C LEU A 57 8.10 22.04 6.42
N LEU A 58 8.65 23.26 6.44
CA LEU A 58 8.64 24.18 5.29
C LEU A 58 9.54 23.60 4.19
N ALA A 59 8.94 23.27 3.05
CA ALA A 59 9.65 22.86 1.85
C ALA A 59 9.35 23.90 0.76
N TRP A 60 10.41 24.43 0.15
CA TRP A 60 10.34 25.53 -0.83
C TRP A 60 10.17 25.06 -2.27
N ASP A 61 10.36 23.76 -2.50
CA ASP A 61 10.37 23.07 -3.78
C ASP A 61 9.01 23.05 -4.50
N HIS A 62 7.90 23.19 -3.77
CA HIS A 62 6.55 23.04 -4.35
C HIS A 62 5.71 24.33 -4.39
N VAL A 63 6.26 25.49 -4.03
CA VAL A 63 5.47 26.75 -3.95
C VAL A 63 4.90 27.18 -5.31
N PHE A 64 5.56 26.80 -6.41
CA PHE A 64 5.18 27.15 -7.79
C PHE A 64 4.66 25.97 -8.61
N ASP A 65 4.46 24.81 -8.00
CA ASP A 65 3.91 23.67 -8.72
C ASP A 65 2.38 23.82 -8.83
N PHE A 66 1.90 24.28 -9.98
CA PHE A 66 0.47 24.50 -10.15
C PHE A 66 -0.36 23.20 -10.19
N SER A 67 0.28 22.03 -10.30
CA SER A 67 -0.40 20.73 -10.28
C SER A 67 -0.99 20.39 -8.91
N ILE A 68 -0.46 20.95 -7.82
CA ILE A 68 -0.92 20.71 -6.42
C ILE A 68 -2.17 21.51 -6.04
N ASN A 69 -2.70 22.33 -6.95
CA ASN A 69 -3.83 23.22 -6.67
C ASN A 69 -5.21 22.55 -6.72
N ARG A 70 -5.27 21.29 -7.20
CA ARG A 70 -6.49 20.48 -7.15
C ARG A 70 -6.74 20.05 -5.71
N LEU A 71 -8.00 20.08 -5.27
CA LEU A 71 -8.36 19.72 -3.90
C LEU A 71 -8.73 18.23 -3.75
N HIS A 72 -9.16 17.58 -4.84
CA HIS A 72 -9.53 16.16 -4.78
C HIS A 72 -8.42 15.21 -4.29
N PRO A 73 -7.10 15.44 -4.56
CA PRO A 73 -6.09 14.54 -4.04
C PRO A 73 -6.11 14.48 -2.51
N TYR A 74 -6.50 15.57 -1.84
CA TYR A 74 -6.63 15.65 -0.38
C TYR A 74 -7.86 14.91 0.17
N THR A 75 -8.86 14.59 -0.68
CA THR A 75 -10.01 13.76 -0.29
C THR A 75 -9.78 12.28 -0.55
N ASP A 76 -8.86 11.95 -1.46
CA ASP A 76 -8.61 10.57 -1.85
C ASP A 76 -7.36 10.00 -1.17
N ARG A 77 -6.34 10.83 -0.90
CA ARG A 77 -5.05 10.43 -0.31
C ARG A 77 -4.49 11.51 0.65
N PRO A 78 -3.68 11.12 1.66
CA PRO A 78 -3.44 9.74 2.10
C PRO A 78 -4.64 9.12 2.81
N LEU A 79 -5.53 9.94 3.38
CA LEU A 79 -6.74 9.48 4.07
C LEU A 79 -7.97 9.71 3.20
N SER A 80 -8.44 8.65 2.54
CA SER A 80 -9.65 8.72 1.72
C SER A 80 -10.88 9.03 2.57
N ILE A 81 -11.70 10.02 2.18
CA ILE A 81 -12.98 10.30 2.84
C ILE A 81 -13.97 9.13 2.72
N PHE A 82 -13.77 8.26 1.72
CA PHE A 82 -14.58 7.07 1.50
C PHE A 82 -14.24 5.96 2.50
N GLU A 83 -13.01 5.95 3.02
CA GLU A 83 -12.55 5.03 4.06
C GLU A 83 -12.71 5.60 5.47
N TYR A 84 -12.51 6.92 5.61
CA TYR A 84 -12.58 7.66 6.85
C TYR A 84 -13.60 8.81 6.74
N PRO A 85 -14.91 8.55 6.86
CA PRO A 85 -15.94 9.59 6.69
C PRO A 85 -15.79 10.79 7.64
N TRP A 86 -15.21 10.59 8.83
CA TRP A 86 -14.92 11.67 9.77
C TRP A 86 -13.92 12.70 9.23
N GLN A 87 -13.12 12.33 8.23
CA GLN A 87 -12.21 13.23 7.54
C GLN A 87 -12.97 14.35 6.81
N ILE A 88 -14.22 14.12 6.39
CA ILE A 88 -15.08 15.16 5.81
C ILE A 88 -15.24 16.33 6.79
N LEU A 89 -15.54 16.03 8.05
CA LEU A 89 -15.72 17.04 9.09
C LEU A 89 -14.39 17.73 9.43
N VAL A 90 -13.29 16.98 9.52
CA VAL A 90 -11.96 17.54 9.79
C VAL A 90 -11.57 18.51 8.68
N LEU A 91 -11.64 18.09 7.42
CA LEU A 91 -11.32 18.93 6.26
C LEU A 91 -12.25 20.15 6.18
N ALA A 92 -13.56 19.99 6.44
CA ALA A 92 -14.51 21.09 6.48
C ALA A 92 -14.14 22.14 7.55
N LEU A 93 -13.79 21.70 8.75
CA LEU A 93 -13.38 22.62 9.83
C LEU A 93 -12.11 23.37 9.49
N LEU A 94 -11.07 22.68 9.02
CA LEU A 94 -9.80 23.29 8.66
C LEU A 94 -9.96 24.27 7.48
N MET A 95 -10.58 23.81 6.41
CA MET A 95 -10.78 24.64 5.21
C MET A 95 -11.73 25.82 5.48
N GLY A 96 -12.72 25.66 6.37
CA GLY A 96 -13.57 26.76 6.84
C GLY A 96 -12.79 27.83 7.60
N ILE A 97 -11.85 27.44 8.48
CA ILE A 97 -10.94 28.37 9.15
C ILE A 97 -10.04 29.07 8.12
N LEU A 98 -9.41 28.30 7.23
CA LEU A 98 -8.52 28.81 6.19
C LEU A 98 -9.24 29.84 5.30
N GLY A 99 -10.50 29.57 4.96
CA GLY A 99 -11.34 30.44 4.12
C GLY A 99 -11.85 31.70 4.82
N ALA A 100 -12.34 31.59 6.06
CA ALA A 100 -13.07 32.67 6.72
C ALA A 100 -12.21 33.58 7.59
N ALA A 101 -11.19 33.05 8.28
CA ALA A 101 -10.42 33.84 9.26
C ALA A 101 -9.65 35.03 8.65
N PRO A 102 -9.01 34.93 7.46
CA PRO A 102 -8.37 36.07 6.82
C PRO A 102 -9.36 37.16 6.41
N VAL A 103 -10.54 36.76 5.90
CA VAL A 103 -11.60 37.68 5.47
C VAL A 103 -12.23 38.39 6.68
N LEU A 104 -12.50 37.66 7.77
CA LEU A 104 -12.93 38.24 9.05
C LEU A 104 -11.90 39.25 9.57
N THR A 105 -10.61 38.92 9.51
CA THR A 105 -9.52 39.80 9.93
C THR A 105 -9.46 41.07 9.07
N ALA A 106 -9.59 40.93 7.75
CA ALA A 106 -9.62 42.07 6.82
C ALA A 106 -10.84 42.98 7.06
N GLN A 107 -12.00 42.40 7.36
CA GLN A 107 -13.25 43.14 7.63
C GLN A 107 -13.26 43.84 9.00
N LEU A 108 -12.83 43.13 10.05
CA LEU A 108 -12.92 43.60 11.44
C LEU A 108 -11.74 44.49 11.84
N LEU A 109 -10.55 44.28 11.25
CA LEU A 109 -9.36 45.11 11.46
C LEU A 109 -9.06 45.91 10.18
N SER A 110 -8.16 45.44 9.32
CA SER A 110 -7.90 46.01 8.00
C SER A 110 -7.20 44.97 7.13
N PHE A 111 -7.19 45.19 5.82
CA PHE A 111 -6.53 44.31 4.86
C PHE A 111 -5.08 43.97 5.24
N ARG A 112 -4.30 44.92 5.77
CA ARG A 112 -2.90 44.69 6.13
C ARG A 112 -2.72 43.59 7.19
N TYR A 113 -3.68 43.44 8.08
CA TYR A 113 -3.63 42.41 9.15
C TYR A 113 -3.91 41.00 8.63
N SER A 114 -4.50 40.83 7.45
CA SER A 114 -4.70 39.51 6.85
C SER A 114 -3.48 39.03 6.05
N LEU A 115 -2.51 39.90 5.72
CA LEU A 115 -1.34 39.52 4.91
C LEU A 115 -0.55 38.35 5.50
N PRO A 116 -0.21 38.28 6.81
CA PRO A 116 0.51 37.13 7.34
C PRO A 116 -0.29 35.82 7.27
N MET A 117 -1.62 35.89 7.33
CA MET A 117 -2.48 34.71 7.15
C MET A 117 -2.46 34.25 5.69
N LEU A 118 -2.48 35.17 4.72
CA LEU A 118 -2.33 34.82 3.30
C LEU A 118 -0.97 34.15 3.01
N LEU A 119 0.12 34.68 3.59
CA LEU A 119 1.45 34.07 3.50
C LEU A 119 1.49 32.69 4.17
N ALA A 120 0.79 32.51 5.30
CA ALA A 120 0.68 31.20 5.95
C ALA A 120 -0.02 30.17 5.05
N VAL A 121 -1.09 30.53 4.32
CA VAL A 121 -1.70 29.60 3.35
C VAL A 121 -0.74 29.22 2.23
N LEU A 122 0.00 30.22 1.73
CA LEU A 122 0.94 30.02 0.63
C LEU A 122 2.10 29.09 1.04
N PHE A 123 2.75 29.36 2.17
CA PHE A 123 3.99 28.68 2.55
C PHE A 123 3.80 27.51 3.52
N LEU A 124 2.87 27.62 4.48
CA LEU A 124 2.64 26.57 5.46
C LEU A 124 1.65 25.53 4.94
N ALA A 125 0.49 25.96 4.41
CA ALA A 125 -0.54 25.04 3.90
C ALA A 125 -0.28 24.56 2.46
N ARG A 126 0.64 25.21 1.72
CA ARG A 126 1.02 24.89 0.32
C ARG A 126 -0.16 24.97 -0.65
N LEU A 127 -1.02 25.99 -0.50
CA LEU A 127 -2.19 26.21 -1.35
C LEU A 127 -2.11 27.58 -2.07
N PRO A 128 -1.25 27.74 -3.09
CA PRO A 128 -1.04 29.04 -3.73
C PRO A 128 -2.30 29.58 -4.42
N LEU A 129 -3.09 28.73 -5.07
CA LEU A 129 -4.32 29.17 -5.72
C LEU A 129 -5.37 29.62 -4.71
N MET A 130 -5.54 28.89 -3.60
CA MET A 130 -6.42 29.30 -2.50
C MET A 130 -6.00 30.67 -1.93
N ALA A 131 -4.70 30.88 -1.74
CA ALA A 131 -4.18 32.17 -1.28
C ALA A 131 -4.54 33.33 -2.23
N ALA A 132 -4.54 33.09 -3.55
CA ALA A 132 -4.97 34.09 -4.55
C ALA A 132 -6.47 34.40 -4.45
N PHE A 133 -7.35 33.40 -4.34
CA PHE A 133 -8.79 33.62 -4.14
C PHE A 133 -9.08 34.30 -2.79
N LEU A 134 -8.33 33.96 -1.74
CA LEU A 134 -8.41 34.61 -0.44
C LEU A 134 -7.95 36.07 -0.50
N LEU A 135 -6.92 36.37 -1.29
CA LEU A 135 -6.45 37.74 -1.52
C LEU A 135 -7.57 38.59 -2.14
N VAL A 136 -8.22 38.09 -3.19
CA VAL A 136 -9.38 38.75 -3.83
C VAL A 136 -10.48 39.01 -2.79
N SER A 137 -10.78 38.02 -1.96
CA SER A 137 -11.82 38.11 -0.92
C SER A 137 -11.49 39.12 0.18
N CYS A 138 -10.23 39.14 0.65
CA CYS A 138 -9.74 40.08 1.66
C CYS A 138 -9.73 41.51 1.12
N VAL A 139 -9.36 41.70 -0.15
CA VAL A 139 -9.45 43.00 -0.81
C VAL A 139 -10.92 43.41 -0.94
N ALA A 140 -11.78 42.56 -1.49
CA ALA A 140 -13.20 42.82 -1.70
C ALA A 140 -13.91 43.27 -0.42
N VAL A 141 -13.72 42.56 0.71
CA VAL A 141 -14.39 42.90 1.98
C VAL A 141 -13.86 44.19 2.62
N ALA A 142 -12.62 44.57 2.33
CA ALA A 142 -12.00 45.80 2.83
C ALA A 142 -12.32 47.04 1.96
N CYS A 143 -12.73 46.82 0.71
CA CYS A 143 -13.13 47.85 -0.24
C CYS A 143 -14.49 48.47 0.13
N ARG A 144 -14.60 49.80 0.00
CA ARG A 144 -15.85 50.52 0.30
C ARG A 144 -17.10 50.07 -0.44
N PRO A 145 -17.06 49.77 -1.75
CA PRO A 145 -18.26 49.41 -2.50
C PRO A 145 -18.99 48.18 -1.95
N LEU A 146 -18.25 47.24 -1.36
CA LEU A 146 -18.77 45.98 -0.83
C LEU A 146 -18.90 45.99 0.71
N ARG A 147 -18.63 47.12 1.36
CA ARG A 147 -18.79 47.30 2.81
C ARG A 147 -20.24 47.70 3.12
N PHE A 148 -21.15 46.74 2.99
CA PHE A 148 -22.56 46.93 3.33
C PHE A 148 -22.77 47.30 4.79
N ARG A 149 -23.92 47.91 5.10
CA ARG A 149 -24.35 48.22 6.47
C ARG A 149 -24.42 46.96 7.34
N SER A 150 -24.88 45.85 6.75
CA SER A 150 -24.78 44.53 7.38
C SER A 150 -23.41 43.93 7.10
N ARG A 151 -22.59 43.81 8.15
CA ARG A 151 -21.27 43.15 8.07
C ARG A 151 -21.39 41.67 7.69
N PHE A 152 -22.49 41.02 8.08
CA PHE A 152 -22.75 39.63 7.74
C PHE A 152 -23.00 39.43 6.23
N ILE A 153 -23.81 40.29 5.61
CA ILE A 153 -24.04 40.22 4.16
C ILE A 153 -22.74 40.46 3.39
N ALA A 154 -21.95 41.45 3.83
CA ALA A 154 -20.65 41.74 3.22
C ALA A 154 -19.70 40.53 3.26
N ILE A 155 -19.62 39.83 4.39
CA ILE A 155 -18.70 38.69 4.47
C ILE A 155 -19.20 37.47 3.70
N VAL A 156 -20.50 37.15 3.75
CA VAL A 156 -21.07 36.03 2.98
C VAL A 156 -20.84 36.24 1.48
N LEU A 157 -21.05 37.47 0.98
CA LEU A 157 -20.78 37.80 -0.41
C LEU A 157 -19.27 37.69 -0.74
N CYS A 158 -18.40 38.20 0.14
CA CYS A 158 -16.95 38.17 -0.07
C CYS A 158 -16.33 36.78 0.18
N LEU A 159 -17.11 35.78 0.62
CA LEU A 159 -16.71 34.37 0.64
C LEU A 159 -16.97 33.65 -0.69
N SER A 160 -17.60 34.32 -1.67
CA SER A 160 -17.88 33.73 -2.98
C SER A 160 -16.64 33.32 -3.78
N PRO A 161 -15.49 34.02 -3.76
CA PRO A 161 -14.32 33.55 -4.49
C PRO A 161 -13.81 32.18 -4.00
N GLN A 162 -13.84 31.93 -2.69
CA GLN A 162 -13.50 30.63 -2.10
C GLN A 162 -14.48 29.54 -2.56
N LEU A 163 -15.78 29.86 -2.62
CA LEU A 163 -16.79 28.92 -3.12
C LEU A 163 -16.55 28.56 -4.59
N VAL A 164 -16.16 29.53 -5.43
CA VAL A 164 -15.76 29.27 -6.83
C VAL A 164 -14.55 28.36 -6.88
N TYR A 165 -13.53 28.62 -6.06
CA TYR A 165 -12.35 27.75 -5.97
C TYR A 165 -12.72 26.31 -5.57
N TRP A 166 -13.52 26.15 -4.53
CA TRP A 166 -14.00 24.85 -4.07
C TRP A 166 -14.86 24.12 -5.11
N ALA A 167 -15.71 24.82 -5.84
CA ALA A 167 -16.54 24.25 -6.88
C ALA A 167 -15.72 23.84 -8.12
N ALA A 168 -14.71 24.63 -8.51
CA ALA A 168 -13.91 24.36 -9.71
C ALA A 168 -12.82 23.30 -9.49
N PHE A 169 -12.26 23.21 -8.28
CA PHE A 169 -11.10 22.36 -8.00
C PHE A 169 -11.37 21.24 -6.97
N GLY A 170 -12.59 21.16 -6.44
CA GLY A 170 -13.00 20.20 -5.40
C GLY A 170 -13.32 18.79 -5.89
N GLY A 171 -13.73 18.63 -7.15
CA GLY A 171 -14.23 17.36 -7.68
C GLY A 171 -13.12 16.36 -8.01
N GLY A 172 -13.29 15.11 -7.56
CA GLY A 172 -12.43 13.98 -7.92
C GLY A 172 -12.78 13.34 -9.27
N GLU A 173 -11.87 12.52 -9.81
CA GLU A 173 -12.15 11.71 -11.01
C GLU A 173 -12.68 10.34 -10.55
N SER A 174 -14.00 10.19 -10.46
CA SER A 174 -14.65 8.98 -9.90
C SER A 174 -16.03 8.74 -10.50
N ASP A 175 -16.68 7.62 -10.12
CA ASP A 175 -18.08 7.37 -10.44
C ASP A 175 -18.98 8.53 -9.97
N PRO A 176 -20.14 8.79 -10.62
CA PRO A 176 -20.95 9.98 -10.36
C PRO A 176 -21.32 10.19 -8.88
N VAL A 177 -21.49 9.10 -8.13
CA VAL A 177 -21.84 9.16 -6.71
C VAL A 177 -20.63 9.59 -5.87
N LYS A 178 -19.48 8.95 -6.02
CA LYS A 178 -18.24 9.37 -5.35
C LYS A 178 -17.82 10.77 -5.76
N TRP A 179 -17.99 11.13 -7.04
CA TRP A 179 -17.78 12.48 -7.54
C TRP A 179 -18.61 13.50 -6.75
N GLY A 180 -19.91 13.24 -6.55
CA GLY A 180 -20.77 14.11 -5.74
C GLY A 180 -20.31 14.22 -4.28
N PHE A 181 -19.98 13.09 -3.64
CA PHE A 181 -19.51 13.08 -2.26
C PHE A 181 -18.11 13.70 -2.07
N SER A 182 -17.27 13.76 -3.10
CA SER A 182 -15.98 14.45 -3.05
C SER A 182 -16.11 15.94 -2.72
N TYR A 183 -17.28 16.56 -2.98
CA TYR A 183 -17.56 17.95 -2.62
C TYR A 183 -18.03 18.16 -1.18
N ALA A 184 -18.37 17.09 -0.44
CA ALA A 184 -18.92 17.20 0.92
C ALA A 184 -18.02 18.01 1.88
N PRO A 185 -16.69 17.82 1.91
CA PRO A 185 -15.82 18.61 2.78
C PRO A 185 -15.83 20.10 2.45
N TRP A 186 -15.97 20.45 1.16
CA TRP A 186 -15.88 21.83 0.69
C TRP A 186 -17.19 22.59 0.91
N LEU A 187 -18.33 21.93 0.69
CA LEU A 187 -19.64 22.44 1.11
C LEU A 187 -19.68 22.62 2.64
N GLY A 188 -19.15 21.64 3.38
CA GLY A 188 -18.97 21.76 4.82
C GLY A 188 -18.08 22.94 5.21
N ALA A 189 -16.97 23.17 4.51
CA ALA A 189 -16.06 24.28 4.75
C ALA A 189 -16.74 25.64 4.58
N TRP A 190 -17.59 25.78 3.56
CA TRP A 190 -18.39 26.98 3.37
C TRP A 190 -19.35 27.21 4.54
N LEU A 191 -20.10 26.18 4.96
CA LEU A 191 -21.02 26.26 6.09
C LEU A 191 -20.30 26.60 7.39
N VAL A 192 -19.15 25.98 7.64
CA VAL A 192 -18.29 26.29 8.80
C VAL A 192 -17.82 27.74 8.72
N GLY A 193 -17.34 28.20 7.58
CA GLY A 193 -16.88 29.59 7.40
C GLY A 193 -17.98 30.61 7.65
N VAL A 194 -19.18 30.38 7.12
CA VAL A 194 -20.37 31.22 7.36
C VAL A 194 -20.79 31.16 8.83
N GLY A 195 -20.78 29.98 9.45
CA GLY A 195 -21.06 29.80 10.88
C GLY A 195 -20.08 30.55 11.78
N MET A 196 -18.78 30.43 11.51
CA MET A 196 -17.72 31.17 12.21
C MET A 196 -17.94 32.68 12.09
N ALA A 197 -18.23 33.15 10.87
CA ALA A 197 -18.52 34.55 10.61
C ALA A 197 -19.78 35.03 11.35
N GLY A 198 -20.84 34.23 11.35
CA GLY A 198 -22.08 34.49 12.07
C GLY A 198 -21.84 34.63 13.58
N VAL A 199 -21.09 33.72 14.19
CA VAL A 199 -20.73 33.76 15.61
C VAL A 199 -19.87 34.99 15.92
N ALA A 200 -18.80 35.23 15.16
CA ALA A 200 -17.89 36.36 15.38
C ALA A 200 -18.60 37.71 15.21
N ILE A 201 -19.41 37.87 14.17
CA ILE A 201 -20.14 39.12 13.91
C ILE A 201 -21.32 39.29 14.86
N GLY A 202 -22.03 38.21 15.19
CA GLY A 202 -23.15 38.21 16.12
C GLY A 202 -22.71 38.61 17.53
N ILE A 203 -21.73 37.90 18.11
CA ILE A 203 -21.14 38.27 19.40
C ILE A 203 -20.49 39.65 19.30
N GLY A 204 -19.82 39.96 18.18
CA GLY A 204 -19.24 41.27 17.92
C GLY A 204 -20.26 42.40 17.94
N HIS A 205 -21.48 42.18 17.47
CA HIS A 205 -22.53 43.18 17.51
C HIS A 205 -22.87 43.59 18.95
N PHE A 206 -23.02 42.61 19.85
CA PHE A 206 -23.32 42.86 21.28
C PHE A 206 -22.12 43.34 22.09
N THR A 207 -20.91 42.87 21.75
CA THR A 207 -19.66 43.22 22.46
C THR A 207 -18.94 44.43 21.86
N ARG A 208 -19.53 45.09 20.86
CA ARG A 208 -18.92 46.18 20.08
C ARG A 208 -17.58 45.78 19.44
N TYR A 209 -17.49 44.55 18.91
CA TYR A 209 -16.37 44.01 18.13
C TYR A 209 -15.04 44.01 18.89
N ARG A 210 -15.00 43.38 20.07
CA ARG A 210 -13.75 43.19 20.82
C ARG A 210 -12.72 42.38 20.01
N PRO A 211 -11.41 42.68 20.14
CA PRO A 211 -10.36 42.13 19.29
C PRO A 211 -10.12 40.61 19.40
N GLY A 212 -10.71 39.92 20.39
CA GLY A 212 -10.49 38.49 20.61
C GLY A 212 -11.37 37.51 19.81
N LEU A 213 -12.37 38.00 19.08
CA LEU A 213 -13.42 37.14 18.51
C LEU A 213 -12.90 36.18 17.42
N VAL A 214 -11.98 36.65 16.56
CA VAL A 214 -11.47 35.85 15.44
C VAL A 214 -10.65 34.66 15.91
N TRP A 215 -9.67 34.87 16.80
CA TRP A 215 -8.84 33.79 17.32
C TRP A 215 -9.66 32.82 18.19
N THR A 216 -10.63 33.31 18.97
CA THR A 216 -11.45 32.45 19.85
C THR A 216 -12.27 31.48 19.03
N VAL A 217 -13.01 31.98 18.02
CA VAL A 217 -13.86 31.13 17.18
C VAL A 217 -13.02 30.16 16.34
N SER A 218 -11.91 30.63 15.77
CA SER A 218 -11.00 29.77 15.00
C SER A 218 -10.31 28.71 15.87
N GLY A 219 -9.93 29.07 17.10
CA GLY A 219 -9.30 28.16 18.06
C GLY A 219 -10.23 27.05 18.52
N VAL A 220 -11.51 27.36 18.76
CA VAL A 220 -12.52 26.34 19.06
C VAL A 220 -12.71 25.39 17.87
N ALA A 221 -12.87 25.90 16.66
CA ALA A 221 -13.01 25.08 15.46
C ALA A 221 -11.78 24.18 15.21
N LEU A 222 -10.56 24.72 15.38
CA LEU A 222 -9.32 23.95 15.28
C LEU A 222 -9.24 22.86 16.35
N THR A 223 -9.61 23.18 17.59
CA THR A 223 -9.63 22.20 18.69
C THR A 223 -10.59 21.04 18.39
N ILE A 224 -11.78 21.34 17.85
CA ILE A 224 -12.74 20.32 17.42
C ILE A 224 -12.13 19.47 16.31
N ALA A 225 -11.51 20.09 15.29
CA ALA A 225 -10.90 19.36 14.18
C ALA A 225 -9.81 18.39 14.66
N VAL A 226 -8.91 18.86 15.52
CA VAL A 226 -7.84 18.04 16.12
C VAL A 226 -8.41 16.92 16.98
N LEU A 227 -9.43 17.19 17.81
CA LEU A 227 -10.05 16.19 18.67
C LEU A 227 -10.80 15.11 17.89
N VAL A 228 -11.51 15.49 16.83
CA VAL A 228 -12.17 14.54 15.92
C VAL A 228 -11.13 13.68 15.22
N PHE A 229 -10.09 14.28 14.66
CA PHE A 229 -9.03 13.57 13.96
C PHE A 229 -8.33 12.56 14.88
N THR A 230 -7.86 13.01 16.04
CA THR A 230 -7.11 12.17 16.99
C THR A 230 -7.94 11.00 17.53
N ARG A 231 -9.25 11.19 17.77
CA ARG A 231 -10.13 10.14 18.33
C ARG A 231 -10.75 9.21 17.29
N LYS A 232 -10.99 9.68 16.06
CA LYS A 232 -11.71 8.91 15.03
C LYS A 232 -10.79 8.31 13.96
N ILE A 233 -9.61 8.90 13.76
CA ILE A 233 -8.65 8.47 12.71
C ILE A 233 -7.29 8.15 13.33
N SER A 234 -6.68 9.10 14.04
CA SER A 234 -5.33 9.06 14.65
C SER A 234 -4.16 9.23 13.67
N PHE A 235 -3.02 9.70 14.22
CA PHE A 235 -1.76 9.83 13.48
C PHE A 235 -1.13 8.47 13.14
N ALA A 236 -1.44 7.41 13.91
CA ALA A 236 -0.98 6.06 13.57
C ALA A 236 -1.65 5.58 12.28
N GLU A 237 -2.93 5.86 12.07
CA GLU A 237 -3.60 5.48 10.82
C GLU A 237 -3.12 6.33 9.64
N LEU A 238 -2.85 7.63 9.87
CA LEU A 238 -2.24 8.49 8.85
C LEU A 238 -0.88 7.96 8.39
N ASP A 239 0.04 7.69 9.32
CA ASP A 239 1.37 7.18 8.99
C ASP A 239 1.28 5.78 8.33
N TYR A 240 0.31 4.95 8.73
CA TYR A 240 0.05 3.68 8.05
C TYR A 240 -0.34 3.88 6.58
N GLN A 241 -1.25 4.81 6.29
CA GLN A 241 -1.68 5.09 4.91
C GLN A 241 -0.57 5.70 4.05
N LEU A 242 0.28 6.53 4.65
CA LEU A 242 1.44 7.16 3.99
C LEU A 242 2.55 6.17 3.66
N TYR A 243 2.90 5.29 4.60
CA TYR A 243 4.13 4.50 4.53
C TYR A 243 3.92 3.00 4.29
N ILE A 244 2.75 2.45 4.63
CA ILE A 244 2.53 1.00 4.65
C ILE A 244 1.46 0.57 3.62
N ALA A 245 0.27 1.18 3.64
CA ALA A 245 -0.91 0.68 2.96
C ALA A 245 -0.72 0.44 1.45
N HIS A 246 -0.04 1.36 0.77
CA HIS A 246 0.21 1.32 -0.68
C HIS A 246 1.54 0.65 -1.05
N ASN A 247 2.29 0.20 -0.05
CA ASN A 247 3.63 -0.33 -0.18
C ASN A 247 3.62 -1.84 0.12
N ASN A 248 2.64 -2.59 -0.38
CA ASN A 248 2.64 -4.06 -0.27
C ASN A 248 3.78 -4.63 -1.14
N PRO A 249 4.76 -5.39 -0.59
CA PRO A 249 5.86 -5.96 -1.37
C PRO A 249 5.41 -6.79 -2.58
N GLU A 250 4.25 -7.45 -2.51
CA GLU A 250 3.71 -8.25 -3.61
C GLU A 250 3.20 -7.42 -4.80
N GLU A 251 2.90 -6.13 -4.59
CA GLU A 251 2.30 -5.26 -5.61
C GLU A 251 3.31 -4.27 -6.21
N VAL A 252 4.43 -4.05 -5.53
CA VAL A 252 5.51 -3.16 -5.94
C VAL A 252 6.10 -3.63 -7.26
N ARG A 253 6.24 -2.70 -8.22
CA ARG A 253 6.60 -2.99 -9.61
C ARG A 253 7.94 -3.70 -9.71
N GLU A 254 8.92 -3.28 -8.93
CA GLU A 254 10.31 -3.74 -8.98
C GLU A 254 10.51 -5.18 -8.50
N PHE A 255 9.51 -5.79 -7.85
CA PHE A 255 9.53 -7.20 -7.42
C PHE A 255 8.65 -8.09 -8.30
N ARG A 256 8.13 -7.57 -9.43
CA ARG A 256 7.37 -8.36 -10.40
C ARG A 256 8.32 -9.08 -11.36
N ASP A 257 7.76 -9.98 -12.15
CA ASP A 257 8.51 -10.64 -13.21
C ASP A 257 8.88 -9.64 -14.31
N HIS A 258 10.16 -9.62 -14.68
CA HIS A 258 10.68 -8.77 -15.74
C HIS A 258 11.36 -9.60 -16.82
N ASP A 259 11.02 -9.31 -18.07
CA ASP A 259 11.68 -9.90 -19.23
C ASP A 259 13.06 -9.26 -19.44
N MET A 260 14.12 -10.08 -19.35
CA MET A 260 15.50 -9.62 -19.48
C MET A 260 16.00 -9.69 -20.93
N ARG A 261 15.26 -10.35 -21.84
CA ARG A 261 15.62 -10.47 -23.26
C ARG A 261 15.97 -9.13 -23.92
N PRO A 262 15.10 -8.10 -23.89
CA PRO A 262 15.38 -6.84 -24.55
C PRO A 262 16.58 -6.11 -23.92
N LEU A 263 16.81 -6.28 -22.62
CA LEU A 263 17.90 -5.63 -21.90
C LEU A 263 19.24 -6.28 -22.22
N LEU A 264 19.27 -7.61 -22.34
CA LEU A 264 20.44 -8.35 -22.81
C LEU A 264 20.76 -7.99 -24.27
N ASP A 265 19.74 -7.94 -25.12
CA ASP A 265 19.91 -7.52 -26.52
C ASP A 265 20.48 -6.11 -26.60
N GLN A 266 19.93 -5.17 -25.82
CA GLN A 266 20.43 -3.79 -25.76
C GLN A 266 21.88 -3.74 -25.25
N ALA A 267 22.22 -4.49 -24.21
CA ALA A 267 23.56 -4.52 -23.64
C ALA A 267 24.61 -5.05 -24.64
N MET A 268 24.27 -6.08 -25.42
CA MET A 268 25.16 -6.63 -26.46
C MET A 268 25.45 -5.63 -27.60
N HIS A 269 24.54 -4.69 -27.86
CA HIS A 269 24.68 -3.68 -28.93
C HIS A 269 25.15 -2.31 -28.42
N ASN A 270 25.17 -2.09 -27.10
CA ASN A 270 25.61 -0.83 -26.51
C ASN A 270 27.13 -0.63 -26.69
N PRO A 271 27.60 0.45 -27.33
CA PRO A 271 29.03 0.70 -27.55
C PRO A 271 29.85 0.73 -26.25
N THR A 272 29.30 1.29 -25.18
CA THR A 272 29.96 1.42 -23.88
C THR A 272 30.17 0.06 -23.23
N THR A 273 29.11 -0.76 -23.22
CA THR A 273 29.16 -2.13 -22.72
C THR A 273 30.10 -2.98 -23.57
N LYS A 274 30.06 -2.83 -24.90
CA LYS A 274 30.95 -3.55 -25.81
C LYS A 274 32.43 -3.23 -25.58
N SER A 275 32.78 -1.97 -25.35
CA SER A 275 34.14 -1.56 -25.00
C SER A 275 34.60 -2.24 -23.70
N TYR A 276 33.76 -2.20 -22.66
CA TYR A 276 34.05 -2.83 -21.37
C TYR A 276 34.26 -4.36 -21.51
N LEU A 277 33.41 -5.03 -22.28
CA LEU A 277 33.47 -6.48 -22.47
C LEU A 277 34.69 -6.93 -23.29
N GLN A 278 35.12 -6.10 -24.25
CA GLN A 278 36.32 -6.37 -25.07
C GLN A 278 37.61 -6.34 -24.24
N GLU A 279 37.68 -5.51 -23.20
CA GLU A 279 38.84 -5.43 -22.30
C GLU A 279 38.99 -6.67 -21.39
N LEU A 280 37.91 -7.45 -21.22
CA LEU A 280 37.82 -8.55 -20.25
C LEU A 280 37.74 -9.94 -20.88
N PHE A 281 38.14 -10.10 -22.16
CA PHE A 281 38.20 -11.39 -22.87
C PHE A 281 36.85 -12.13 -22.99
N TYR A 282 35.73 -11.42 -23.08
CA TYR A 282 34.43 -12.06 -23.34
C TYR A 282 34.36 -12.67 -24.76
N PRO A 283 33.57 -13.73 -24.97
CA PRO A 283 33.35 -14.30 -26.29
C PRO A 283 32.79 -13.26 -27.26
N THR A 284 33.27 -13.26 -28.51
CA THR A 284 32.75 -12.37 -29.56
C THR A 284 31.53 -12.93 -30.27
N GLU A 285 31.32 -14.25 -30.18
CA GLU A 285 30.16 -14.93 -30.76
C GLU A 285 28.88 -14.57 -29.98
N PRO A 286 27.80 -14.09 -30.64
CA PRO A 286 26.63 -13.56 -29.94
C PRO A 286 25.96 -14.55 -28.97
N ILE A 287 25.87 -15.83 -29.34
CA ILE A 287 25.23 -16.86 -28.51
C ILE A 287 26.05 -17.13 -27.25
N LEU A 288 27.36 -17.34 -27.41
CA LEU A 288 28.28 -17.57 -26.29
C LEU A 288 28.39 -16.34 -25.40
N LEU A 289 28.40 -15.14 -25.99
CA LEU A 289 28.39 -13.88 -25.26
C LEU A 289 27.14 -13.78 -24.37
N ARG A 290 25.95 -14.06 -24.93
CA ARG A 290 24.69 -14.02 -24.17
C ARG A 290 24.71 -14.97 -22.98
N GLU A 291 25.19 -16.20 -23.16
CA GLU A 291 25.32 -17.17 -22.07
C GLU A 291 26.24 -16.66 -20.96
N GLU A 292 27.40 -16.08 -21.29
CA GLU A 292 28.31 -15.57 -20.28
C GLU A 292 27.76 -14.33 -19.55
N LEU A 293 27.07 -13.42 -20.27
CA LEU A 293 26.39 -12.28 -19.65
C LEU A 293 25.30 -12.72 -18.67
N LYS A 294 24.49 -13.72 -19.03
CA LYS A 294 23.48 -14.30 -18.14
C LYS A 294 24.11 -14.88 -16.89
N LYS A 295 25.16 -15.68 -17.05
CA LYS A 295 25.89 -16.31 -15.95
C LYS A 295 26.48 -15.27 -15.00
N GLU A 296 27.04 -14.19 -15.53
CA GLU A 296 27.54 -13.08 -14.71
C GLU A 296 26.40 -12.41 -13.93
N ILE A 297 25.26 -12.10 -14.56
CA ILE A 297 24.09 -11.57 -13.84
C ILE A 297 23.64 -12.55 -12.74
N GLN A 298 23.56 -13.85 -13.04
CA GLN A 298 23.18 -14.87 -12.05
C GLN A 298 24.12 -14.89 -10.84
N ILE A 299 25.44 -14.82 -11.08
CA ILE A 299 26.45 -14.78 -10.01
C ILE A 299 26.30 -13.50 -9.19
N GLN A 300 26.21 -12.33 -9.84
CA GLN A 300 26.11 -11.04 -9.15
C GLN A 300 24.81 -10.90 -8.34
N LEU A 301 23.68 -11.36 -8.88
CA LEU A 301 22.41 -11.37 -8.16
C LEU A 301 22.42 -12.33 -6.97
N GLY A 302 23.24 -13.39 -7.00
CA GLY A 302 23.53 -14.22 -5.83
C GLY A 302 24.15 -13.46 -4.66
N TYR A 303 24.79 -12.32 -4.93
CA TYR A 303 25.34 -11.39 -3.94
C TYR A 303 24.50 -10.10 -3.80
N ASP A 304 23.26 -10.11 -4.31
CA ASP A 304 22.33 -8.99 -4.34
C ASP A 304 22.85 -7.74 -5.08
N ARG A 305 23.63 -7.95 -6.15
CA ARG A 305 24.25 -6.88 -6.94
C ARG A 305 23.99 -7.04 -8.43
N TRP A 306 24.07 -5.91 -9.14
CA TRP A 306 24.09 -5.90 -10.60
C TRP A 306 25.53 -5.89 -11.12
N PRO A 307 25.82 -6.50 -12.28
CA PRO A 307 27.12 -6.37 -12.91
C PRO A 307 27.44 -4.91 -13.25
N ASN A 308 28.71 -4.52 -13.14
CA ASN A 308 29.14 -3.12 -13.35
C ASN A 308 28.85 -2.59 -14.76
N TRP A 309 28.80 -3.47 -15.76
CA TRP A 309 28.52 -3.13 -17.15
C TRP A 309 27.03 -2.94 -17.45
N PHE A 310 26.15 -3.37 -16.53
CA PHE A 310 24.72 -3.40 -16.75
C PHE A 310 24.06 -2.09 -16.31
N GLU A 311 23.49 -1.37 -17.26
CA GLU A 311 22.73 -0.15 -16.98
C GLU A 311 21.34 -0.52 -16.46
N VAL A 312 21.15 -0.45 -15.14
CA VAL A 312 19.92 -0.89 -14.45
C VAL A 312 18.78 0.12 -14.68
N PRO A 313 17.71 -0.26 -15.43
CA PRO A 313 16.52 0.57 -15.59
C PRO A 313 15.80 0.76 -14.25
N ASP A 314 15.00 1.82 -14.11
CA ASP A 314 14.31 2.13 -12.84
C ASP A 314 13.46 0.97 -12.31
N GLU A 315 12.86 0.19 -13.19
CA GLU A 315 12.02 -0.97 -12.85
C GLU A 315 12.81 -2.11 -12.22
N LEU A 316 14.12 -2.22 -12.47
CA LEU A 316 14.98 -3.25 -11.92
C LEU A 316 15.76 -2.80 -10.69
N ARG A 317 15.54 -1.56 -10.21
CA ARG A 317 16.22 -0.99 -9.02
C ARG A 317 15.63 -1.50 -7.71
N TYR A 318 15.37 -2.79 -7.63
CA TYR A 318 14.73 -3.44 -6.49
C TYR A 318 15.53 -3.29 -5.19
N GLN A 319 16.88 -3.23 -5.22
CA GLN A 319 17.68 -3.04 -3.99
C GLN A 319 17.44 -1.66 -3.36
N ARG A 320 17.39 -0.61 -4.20
CA ARG A 320 17.10 0.76 -3.75
C ARG A 320 15.68 0.83 -3.19
N ARG A 321 14.72 0.24 -3.91
CA ARG A 321 13.32 0.20 -3.47
C ARG A 321 13.15 -0.58 -2.17
N ARG A 322 13.79 -1.74 -2.01
CA ARG A 322 13.84 -2.53 -0.77
C ARG A 322 14.32 -1.68 0.41
N THR A 323 15.44 -0.99 0.24
CA THR A 323 16.03 -0.15 1.30
C THR A 323 15.09 0.97 1.72
N GLN A 324 14.42 1.61 0.75
CA GLN A 324 13.41 2.63 1.02
C GLN A 324 12.23 2.05 1.82
N LEU A 325 11.63 0.96 1.34
CA LEU A 325 10.49 0.32 1.98
C LEU A 325 10.80 -0.15 3.40
N LEU A 326 11.96 -0.78 3.62
CA LEU A 326 12.39 -1.19 4.96
C LEU A 326 12.54 0.00 5.92
N ARG A 327 13.01 1.15 5.43
CA ARG A 327 13.10 2.38 6.24
C ARG A 327 11.71 2.89 6.61
N GLU A 328 10.79 2.91 5.65
CA GLU A 328 9.39 3.34 5.86
C GLU A 328 8.67 2.41 6.86
N TYR A 329 8.85 1.09 6.72
CA TYR A 329 8.28 0.11 7.65
C TYR A 329 8.85 0.25 9.06
N ARG A 330 10.18 0.35 9.20
CA ARG A 330 10.83 0.53 10.51
C ARG A 330 10.39 1.81 11.19
N TYR A 331 10.32 2.92 10.46
CA TYR A 331 9.82 4.18 10.99
C TYR A 331 8.42 4.02 11.60
N PHE A 332 7.50 3.35 10.89
CA PHE A 332 6.17 3.09 11.41
C PHE A 332 6.18 2.19 12.65
N ILE A 333 6.92 1.07 12.61
CA ILE A 333 7.00 0.08 13.68
C ILE A 333 7.58 0.67 14.97
N GLU A 334 8.61 1.51 14.85
CA GLU A 334 9.27 2.17 15.97
C GLU A 334 8.41 3.29 16.56
N LYS A 335 7.74 4.08 15.71
CA LYS A 335 6.91 5.20 16.15
C LYS A 335 5.57 4.74 16.74
N TRP A 336 4.99 3.64 16.24
CA TRP A 336 3.66 3.16 16.62
C TRP A 336 3.63 1.69 17.07
N PRO A 337 4.36 1.31 18.14
CA PRO A 337 4.48 -0.08 18.60
C PRO A 337 3.19 -0.69 19.16
N HIS A 338 2.15 0.12 19.38
CA HIS A 338 0.84 -0.33 19.88
C HIS A 338 -0.28 -0.13 18.86
N SER A 339 0.04 0.20 17.60
CA SER A 339 -0.96 0.36 16.55
C SER A 339 -1.63 -0.96 16.22
N ARG A 340 -2.93 -0.91 15.92
CA ARG A 340 -3.68 -2.06 15.37
C ARG A 340 -3.12 -2.53 14.02
N ARG A 341 -2.38 -1.66 13.32
CA ARG A 341 -1.75 -1.93 12.01
C ARG A 341 -0.35 -2.53 12.12
N LEU A 342 0.18 -2.66 13.34
CA LEU A 342 1.51 -3.23 13.57
C LEU A 342 1.71 -4.62 12.94
N PRO A 343 0.75 -5.57 13.00
CA PRO A 343 0.94 -6.89 12.41
C PRO A 343 1.17 -6.84 10.89
N ILE A 344 0.48 -5.93 10.20
CA ILE A 344 0.64 -5.71 8.76
C ILE A 344 2.03 -5.17 8.44
N ALA A 345 2.50 -4.16 9.19
CA ALA A 345 3.82 -3.58 8.98
C ALA A 345 4.94 -4.60 9.22
N LEU A 346 4.85 -5.38 10.30
CA LEU A 346 5.79 -6.47 10.58
C LEU A 346 5.73 -7.57 9.51
N TYR A 347 4.53 -7.92 9.04
CA TYR A 347 4.33 -8.89 7.98
C TYR A 347 4.98 -8.44 6.67
N PHE A 348 4.77 -7.19 6.25
CA PHE A 348 5.43 -6.63 5.06
C PHE A 348 6.95 -6.55 5.22
N GLN A 349 7.44 -6.18 6.41
CA GLN A 349 8.88 -6.20 6.69
C GLN A 349 9.46 -7.62 6.53
N ALA A 350 8.80 -8.61 7.11
CA ALA A 350 9.25 -9.99 7.06
C ALA A 350 9.21 -10.54 5.62
N LEU A 351 8.11 -10.30 4.90
CA LEU A 351 7.94 -10.71 3.52
C LEU A 351 8.98 -10.06 2.60
N LEU A 352 9.19 -8.75 2.72
CA LEU A 352 10.17 -8.01 1.92
C LEU A 352 11.61 -8.50 2.14
N ASN A 353 11.95 -8.94 3.35
CA ASN A 353 13.25 -9.53 3.61
C ASN A 353 13.40 -10.95 3.02
N GLU A 354 12.31 -11.62 2.68
CA GLU A 354 12.36 -12.95 2.04
C GLU A 354 12.33 -12.87 0.52
N TYR A 355 11.78 -11.78 -0.04
CA TYR A 355 11.88 -11.48 -1.46
C TYR A 355 13.33 -11.59 -1.94
N SER A 356 13.58 -12.54 -2.84
CA SER A 356 14.91 -12.82 -3.37
C SER A 356 14.80 -13.12 -4.87
N PRO A 357 15.80 -12.73 -5.68
CA PRO A 357 15.79 -13.03 -7.11
C PRO A 357 15.86 -14.54 -7.34
N ASP A 358 15.01 -15.07 -8.22
CA ASP A 358 15.09 -16.45 -8.68
C ASP A 358 16.15 -16.55 -9.80
N ILE A 359 17.36 -16.88 -9.38
CA ILE A 359 18.53 -16.99 -10.24
C ILE A 359 18.34 -18.12 -11.28
N ARG A 360 17.55 -19.16 -10.96
CA ARG A 360 17.34 -20.31 -11.86
C ARG A 360 16.43 -19.93 -13.02
N MET A 361 15.35 -19.22 -12.75
CA MET A 361 14.43 -18.73 -13.79
C MET A 361 15.14 -17.81 -14.78
N LEU A 362 16.04 -16.96 -14.31
CA LEU A 362 16.83 -16.08 -15.16
C LEU A 362 17.69 -16.87 -16.16
N GLY A 363 18.40 -17.90 -15.70
CA GLY A 363 19.26 -18.70 -16.58
C GLY A 363 18.49 -19.48 -17.64
N GLN A 364 17.31 -20.01 -17.28
CA GLN A 364 16.51 -20.89 -18.13
C GLN A 364 15.59 -20.16 -19.10
N ARG A 365 14.99 -19.05 -18.66
CA ARG A 365 13.92 -18.35 -19.41
C ARG A 365 14.23 -16.88 -19.67
N GLU A 366 15.34 -16.35 -19.16
CA GLU A 366 15.69 -14.93 -19.25
C GLU A 366 14.62 -14.02 -18.63
N ILE A 367 13.97 -14.53 -17.58
CA ILE A 367 13.00 -13.79 -16.78
C ILE A 367 13.62 -13.57 -15.41
N LEU A 368 13.73 -12.31 -14.99
CA LEU A 368 14.00 -11.99 -13.61
C LEU A 368 12.70 -12.11 -12.83
N SER A 369 12.58 -13.20 -12.08
CA SER A 369 11.47 -13.43 -11.15
C SER A 369 11.94 -13.27 -9.71
N PHE A 370 11.00 -13.04 -8.81
CA PHE A 370 11.27 -13.00 -7.37
C PHE A 370 10.41 -14.01 -6.63
N TYR A 371 11.00 -14.64 -5.62
CA TYR A 371 10.32 -15.59 -4.74
C TYR A 371 10.34 -15.10 -3.30
N SER A 372 9.31 -15.47 -2.54
CA SER A 372 9.15 -15.17 -1.11
C SER A 372 8.50 -16.33 -0.34
N ASP A 373 8.34 -17.48 -1.01
CA ASP A 373 7.66 -18.66 -0.50
C ASP A 373 8.55 -19.57 0.35
N TYR A 374 9.87 -19.44 0.25
CA TYR A 374 10.86 -20.10 1.11
C TYR A 374 11.09 -19.33 2.43
N PRO A 375 10.92 -19.96 3.61
CA PRO A 375 11.16 -19.31 4.91
C PRO A 375 12.65 -19.18 5.25
N ASN A 376 13.20 -17.96 5.13
CA ASN A 376 14.59 -17.69 5.48
C ASN A 376 14.81 -17.67 7.01
N HIS A 377 15.91 -18.26 7.48
CA HIS A 377 16.22 -18.34 8.91
C HIS A 377 16.43 -16.97 9.56
N GLU A 378 17.05 -16.03 8.83
CA GLU A 378 17.34 -14.67 9.31
C GLU A 378 16.09 -13.87 9.68
N ASN A 379 14.94 -14.21 9.08
CA ASN A 379 13.67 -13.52 9.30
C ASN A 379 12.83 -14.13 10.42
N LEU A 380 13.26 -15.27 10.98
CA LEU A 380 12.55 -15.97 12.06
C LEU A 380 12.25 -15.08 13.29
N PRO A 381 13.13 -14.17 13.74
CA PRO A 381 12.82 -13.25 14.85
C PRO A 381 11.63 -12.32 14.56
N ILE A 382 11.47 -11.87 13.30
CA ILE A 382 10.36 -11.00 12.91
C ILE A 382 9.05 -11.80 12.93
N TRP A 383 9.08 -13.05 12.45
CA TRP A 383 7.93 -13.95 12.49
C TRP A 383 7.48 -14.26 13.92
N HIS A 384 8.41 -14.52 14.84
CA HIS A 384 8.09 -14.67 16.26
C HIS A 384 7.45 -13.40 16.83
N ARG A 385 8.01 -12.23 16.53
CA ARG A 385 7.47 -10.95 17.00
C ARG A 385 6.01 -10.73 16.59
N ILE A 386 5.61 -11.15 15.38
CA ILE A 386 4.20 -11.07 14.94
C ILE A 386 3.31 -11.95 15.82
N VAL A 387 3.71 -13.20 16.07
CA VAL A 387 2.94 -14.14 16.91
C VAL A 387 2.87 -13.66 18.36
N ASP A 388 3.96 -13.12 18.90
CA ASP A 388 4.02 -12.67 20.29
C ASP A 388 3.19 -11.40 20.53
N GLN A 389 3.26 -10.43 19.62
CA GLN A 389 2.58 -9.13 19.78
C GLN A 389 1.12 -9.17 19.30
N ALA A 390 0.80 -10.04 18.35
CA ALA A 390 -0.54 -10.11 17.75
C ALA A 390 -0.95 -11.55 17.39
N PRO A 391 -1.06 -12.46 18.37
CA PRO A 391 -1.27 -13.89 18.12
C PRO A 391 -2.57 -14.20 17.36
N ARG A 392 -3.60 -13.36 17.51
CA ARG A 392 -4.92 -13.54 16.87
C ARG A 392 -5.09 -12.77 15.56
N SER A 393 -4.02 -12.13 15.07
CA SER A 393 -4.05 -11.44 13.78
C SER A 393 -4.02 -12.48 12.65
N PRO A 394 -4.69 -12.22 11.51
CA PRO A 394 -4.57 -13.07 10.33
C PRO A 394 -3.11 -13.21 9.85
N GLU A 395 -2.30 -12.16 9.95
CA GLU A 395 -0.88 -12.16 9.59
C GLU A 395 -0.07 -13.17 10.43
N ALA A 396 -0.46 -13.40 11.69
CA ALA A 396 0.17 -14.41 12.54
C ALA A 396 -0.05 -15.86 12.07
N THR A 397 -0.98 -16.11 11.15
CA THR A 397 -1.18 -17.45 10.59
C THR A 397 -0.04 -17.87 9.67
N GLU A 398 0.43 -16.99 8.79
CA GLU A 398 1.61 -17.24 7.95
C GLU A 398 2.89 -17.26 8.80
N ALA A 399 2.98 -16.39 9.81
CA ALA A 399 4.09 -16.40 10.75
C ALA A 399 4.25 -17.77 11.45
N ARG A 400 3.14 -18.37 11.89
CA ARG A 400 3.14 -19.71 12.49
C ARG A 400 3.60 -20.79 11.51
N TYR A 401 3.14 -20.75 10.27
CA TYR A 401 3.64 -21.68 9.24
C TYR A 401 5.16 -21.61 9.10
N ARG A 402 5.71 -20.39 8.99
CA ARG A 402 7.15 -20.18 8.85
C ARG A 402 7.92 -20.62 10.08
N ILE A 403 7.39 -20.40 11.29
CA ILE A 403 7.96 -20.92 12.53
C ILE A 403 7.94 -22.46 12.55
N ALA A 404 6.81 -23.08 12.21
CA ALA A 404 6.67 -24.54 12.16
C ALA A 404 7.65 -25.18 11.17
N PHE A 405 7.87 -24.54 10.01
CA PHE A 405 8.86 -24.96 9.03
C PHE A 405 10.27 -25.03 9.62
N HIS A 406 10.70 -23.99 10.35
CA HIS A 406 12.02 -23.97 11.01
C HIS A 406 12.12 -25.00 12.15
N GLN A 407 11.03 -25.27 12.88
CA GLN A 407 11.02 -26.31 13.91
C GLN A 407 11.13 -27.71 13.31
N ALA A 408 10.44 -27.96 12.19
CA ALA A 408 10.56 -29.21 11.43
C ALA A 408 11.99 -29.40 10.91
N GLY A 409 12.62 -28.33 10.40
CA GLY A 409 14.03 -28.33 9.99
C GLY A 409 15.04 -28.65 11.10
N ARG A 410 14.66 -28.41 12.37
CA ARG A 410 15.45 -28.78 13.55
C ARG A 410 15.15 -30.19 14.06
N GLY A 411 14.31 -30.95 13.35
CA GLY A 411 13.84 -32.28 13.77
C GLY A 411 12.84 -32.27 14.93
N ARG A 412 12.34 -31.09 15.32
CA ARG A 412 11.33 -30.89 16.39
C ARG A 412 9.92 -31.03 15.82
N PHE A 413 9.63 -32.20 15.22
CA PHE A 413 8.39 -32.43 14.49
C PHE A 413 7.12 -32.28 15.33
N LYS A 414 7.18 -32.63 16.63
CA LYS A 414 6.05 -32.43 17.54
C LYS A 414 5.73 -30.95 17.73
N GLU A 415 6.73 -30.13 18.05
CA GLU A 415 6.55 -28.67 18.18
C GLU A 415 6.05 -28.05 16.87
N ALA A 416 6.57 -28.50 15.73
CA ALA A 416 6.10 -28.06 14.42
C ALA A 416 4.64 -28.43 14.17
N MET A 417 4.22 -29.64 14.53
CA MET A 417 2.83 -30.10 14.41
C MET A 417 1.89 -29.26 15.29
N ASP A 418 2.26 -29.04 16.56
CA ASP A 418 1.46 -28.25 17.50
C ASP A 418 1.25 -26.82 16.99
N VAL A 419 2.29 -26.20 16.40
CA VAL A 419 2.19 -24.86 15.79
C VAL A 419 1.30 -24.87 14.54
N CYS A 420 1.39 -25.91 13.70
CA CYS A 420 0.54 -26.09 12.54
C CYS A 420 -0.94 -26.27 12.91
N ASP A 421 -1.25 -27.02 13.97
CA ASP A 421 -2.61 -27.21 14.47
C ASP A 421 -3.25 -25.86 14.87
N VAL A 422 -2.49 -25.03 15.59
CA VAL A 422 -2.94 -23.68 15.95
C VAL A 422 -3.11 -22.81 14.71
N ALA A 423 -2.17 -22.86 13.76
CA ALA A 423 -2.25 -22.09 12.53
C ALA A 423 -3.50 -22.44 11.72
N GLU A 424 -3.77 -23.73 11.50
CA GLU A 424 -4.94 -24.20 10.76
C GLU A 424 -6.25 -23.77 11.44
N ALA A 425 -6.37 -23.94 12.75
CA ALA A 425 -7.56 -23.55 13.50
C ALA A 425 -7.85 -22.03 13.41
N GLU A 426 -6.81 -21.20 13.48
CA GLU A 426 -6.95 -19.75 13.29
C GLU A 426 -7.33 -19.38 11.86
N ILE A 427 -6.72 -20.01 10.84
CA ILE A 427 -7.02 -19.73 9.44
C ILE A 427 -8.49 -20.03 9.12
N LEU A 428 -8.99 -21.21 9.53
CA LEU A 428 -10.38 -21.58 9.30
C LEU A 428 -11.35 -20.58 9.94
N ARG A 429 -11.06 -20.15 11.18
CA ARG A 429 -11.85 -19.13 11.87
C ARG A 429 -11.85 -17.78 11.14
N HIS A 430 -10.72 -17.37 10.57
CA HIS A 430 -10.63 -16.14 9.79
C HIS A 430 -11.40 -16.23 8.47
N LEU A 431 -11.34 -17.37 7.78
CA LEU A 431 -12.11 -17.63 6.56
C LEU A 431 -13.62 -17.59 6.81
N GLU A 432 -14.08 -18.21 7.91
CA GLU A 432 -15.49 -18.15 8.32
C GLU A 432 -15.96 -16.72 8.60
N ARG A 433 -15.17 -15.93 9.33
CA ARG A 433 -15.49 -14.52 9.59
C ARG A 433 -15.58 -13.69 8.30
N GLN A 434 -14.62 -13.86 7.38
CA GLN A 434 -14.64 -13.15 6.09
C GLN A 434 -15.84 -13.56 5.23
N ALA A 435 -16.24 -14.83 5.27
CA ALA A 435 -17.44 -15.30 4.58
C ALA A 435 -18.71 -14.66 5.17
N GLN A 436 -18.82 -14.60 6.51
CA GLN A 436 -19.93 -13.95 7.20
C GLN A 436 -20.02 -12.46 6.84
N ASP A 437 -18.92 -11.72 6.89
CA ASP A 437 -18.88 -10.30 6.52
C ASP A 437 -19.31 -10.06 5.06
N THR A 438 -18.98 -10.99 4.16
CA THR A 438 -19.37 -10.93 2.74
C THR A 438 -20.87 -11.19 2.55
N THR A 439 -21.47 -12.08 3.36
CA THR A 439 -22.90 -12.41 3.30
C THR A 439 -23.81 -11.42 4.05
N SER A 440 -23.33 -10.82 5.13
CA SER A 440 -24.07 -9.83 5.93
C SER A 440 -24.01 -8.42 5.35
N GLY A 441 -23.14 -8.19 4.35
CA GLY A 441 -23.09 -6.94 3.61
C GLY A 441 -24.21 -6.86 2.58
N GLU A 442 -25.33 -6.22 2.94
CA GLU A 442 -26.34 -5.73 1.99
C GLU A 442 -25.64 -5.10 0.76
N ARG A 443 -25.91 -5.64 -0.43
CA ARG A 443 -25.35 -5.23 -1.74
C ARG A 443 -25.88 -3.88 -2.23
N SER A 444 -26.25 -2.97 -1.34
CA SER A 444 -26.85 -1.67 -1.67
C SER A 444 -25.90 -0.53 -1.28
N TRP A 445 -25.32 0.12 -2.30
CA TRP A 445 -24.82 1.51 -2.25
C TRP A 445 -23.80 1.87 -1.15
N LYS A 446 -22.77 1.05 -0.91
CA LYS A 446 -21.67 1.44 -0.01
C LYS A 446 -20.68 2.39 -0.70
N VAL A 447 -21.03 3.67 -0.74
CA VAL A 447 -20.09 4.77 -1.09
C VAL A 447 -18.91 4.81 -0.11
N PHE A 448 -19.15 4.43 1.14
CA PHE A 448 -18.15 4.37 2.21
C PHE A 448 -17.80 2.92 2.53
N THR A 449 -16.50 2.61 2.54
CA THR A 449 -15.97 1.28 2.85
C THR A 449 -14.84 1.41 3.84
N SER A 450 -14.97 0.80 5.02
CA SER A 450 -13.88 0.83 5.99
C SER A 450 -12.60 0.24 5.40
N PRO A 451 -11.43 0.80 5.75
CA PRO A 451 -10.15 0.30 5.28
C PRO A 451 -9.98 -1.16 5.70
N ALA A 452 -9.42 -1.99 4.83
CA ALA A 452 -9.20 -3.41 5.12
C ALA A 452 -8.42 -3.56 6.43
N SER A 453 -8.93 -4.37 7.36
CA SER A 453 -8.33 -4.58 8.69
C SER A 453 -7.07 -5.46 8.67
N THR A 454 -6.89 -6.22 7.59
CA THR A 454 -5.80 -7.16 7.36
C THR A 454 -5.45 -7.19 5.87
N VAL A 455 -4.22 -7.56 5.57
CA VAL A 455 -3.75 -7.82 4.19
C VAL A 455 -3.95 -9.28 3.77
N MET A 456 -4.40 -10.14 4.68
CA MET A 456 -4.67 -11.56 4.45
C MET A 456 -6.07 -11.74 3.86
N THR A 457 -6.15 -11.75 2.54
CA THR A 457 -7.37 -12.08 1.79
C THR A 457 -7.75 -13.54 1.96
N ALA A 458 -8.99 -13.90 1.65
CA ALA A 458 -9.44 -15.30 1.67
C ALA A 458 -8.57 -16.20 0.77
N SER A 459 -8.14 -15.71 -0.39
CA SER A 459 -7.23 -16.45 -1.28
C SER A 459 -5.85 -16.66 -0.66
N LYS A 460 -5.28 -15.65 0.01
CA LYS A 460 -4.01 -15.77 0.74
C LYS A 460 -4.13 -16.75 1.91
N LEU A 461 -5.21 -16.66 2.69
CA LEU A 461 -5.48 -17.58 3.80
C LEU A 461 -5.60 -19.03 3.31
N LYS A 462 -6.34 -19.29 2.22
CA LYS A 462 -6.40 -20.62 1.59
C LYS A 462 -5.01 -21.10 1.13
N ARG A 463 -4.19 -20.22 0.55
CA ARG A 463 -2.81 -20.53 0.14
C ARG A 463 -1.94 -20.92 1.34
N VAL A 464 -2.02 -20.18 2.44
CA VAL A 464 -1.29 -20.51 3.68
C VAL A 464 -1.81 -21.80 4.31
N LEU A 465 -3.13 -22.02 4.33
CA LEU A 465 -3.74 -23.26 4.83
C LEU A 465 -3.20 -24.48 4.08
N ARG A 466 -3.09 -24.39 2.75
CA ARG A 466 -2.50 -25.45 1.93
C ARG A 466 -1.05 -25.71 2.34
N LYS A 467 -0.22 -24.67 2.49
CA LYS A 467 1.17 -24.82 2.96
C LYS A 467 1.27 -25.46 4.34
N VAL A 468 0.39 -25.09 5.28
CA VAL A 468 0.30 -25.71 6.61
C VAL A 468 -0.03 -27.19 6.49
N ARG A 469 -1.05 -27.56 5.71
CA ARG A 469 -1.46 -28.97 5.50
C ARG A 469 -0.39 -29.79 4.78
N GLU A 470 0.28 -29.23 3.77
CA GLU A 470 1.41 -29.86 3.09
C GLU A 470 2.54 -30.17 4.08
N LEU A 471 2.92 -29.19 4.92
CA LEU A 471 3.96 -29.40 5.93
C LEU A 471 3.53 -30.47 6.95
N ARG A 472 2.28 -30.45 7.42
CA ARG A 472 1.73 -31.46 8.34
C ARG A 472 1.77 -32.88 7.76
N SER A 473 1.38 -33.04 6.49
CA SER A 473 1.44 -34.33 5.80
C SER A 473 2.87 -34.85 5.78
N LEU A 474 3.82 -33.99 5.36
CA LEU A 474 5.23 -34.35 5.22
C LEU A 474 5.89 -34.72 6.56
N ILE A 475 5.50 -34.08 7.67
CA ILE A 475 6.06 -34.35 9.00
C ILE A 475 5.17 -35.26 9.85
N SER A 476 4.21 -35.96 9.24
CA SER A 476 3.30 -36.85 9.94
C SER A 476 4.04 -38.01 10.65
N GLN A 477 3.37 -38.71 11.57
CA GLN A 477 3.98 -39.89 12.21
C GLN A 477 4.28 -41.00 11.19
N GLU A 478 3.51 -41.10 10.11
CA GLU A 478 3.70 -42.10 9.05
C GLU A 478 4.96 -41.83 8.23
N SER A 479 5.28 -40.56 8.02
CA SER A 479 6.51 -40.12 7.35
C SER A 479 7.76 -40.19 8.26
N GLN A 480 7.58 -40.34 9.57
CA GLN A 480 8.66 -40.43 10.56
C GLN A 480 9.04 -41.89 10.80
N MET A 481 10.09 -42.38 10.14
CA MET A 481 10.69 -43.66 10.52
C MET A 481 11.33 -43.57 11.92
N PRO A 482 11.44 -44.70 12.66
CA PRO A 482 11.96 -44.70 14.03
C PRO A 482 13.43 -44.28 14.14
N SER A 483 14.20 -44.39 13.06
CA SER A 483 15.63 -44.12 13.08
C SER A 483 15.95 -42.62 13.12
N GLU A 484 16.94 -42.26 13.92
CA GLU A 484 17.41 -40.88 14.04
C GLU A 484 17.92 -40.33 12.70
N GLU A 485 18.55 -41.18 11.88
CA GLU A 485 19.03 -40.82 10.54
C GLU A 485 17.90 -40.46 9.57
N SER A 486 16.79 -41.20 9.56
CA SER A 486 15.65 -40.88 8.71
C SER A 486 14.99 -39.57 9.16
N ARG A 487 14.87 -39.34 10.47
CA ARG A 487 14.42 -38.05 11.02
C ARG A 487 15.33 -36.89 10.60
N ARG A 488 16.65 -37.08 10.58
CA ARG A 488 17.61 -36.06 10.10
C ARG A 488 17.45 -35.80 8.60
N ARG A 489 17.28 -36.84 7.77
CA ARG A 489 17.02 -36.68 6.32
C ARG A 489 15.72 -35.94 6.04
N LEU A 490 14.64 -36.28 6.75
CA LEU A 490 13.36 -35.57 6.65
C LEU A 490 13.52 -34.09 7.02
N ALA A 491 14.19 -33.79 8.12
CA ALA A 491 14.46 -32.42 8.54
C ALA A 491 15.28 -31.64 7.50
N GLN A 492 16.32 -32.27 6.92
CA GLN A 492 17.12 -31.70 5.84
C GLN A 492 16.30 -31.42 4.57
N PHE A 493 15.43 -32.35 4.19
CA PHE A 493 14.53 -32.18 3.04
C PHE A 493 13.55 -31.03 3.24
N VAL A 494 12.94 -30.91 4.42
CA VAL A 494 11.99 -29.83 4.73
C VAL A 494 12.61 -28.45 4.49
N VAL A 495 13.84 -28.22 4.94
CA VAL A 495 14.51 -26.91 4.81
C VAL A 495 15.27 -26.72 3.50
N LEU A 496 15.22 -27.69 2.58
CA LEU A 496 15.95 -27.62 1.33
C LEU A 496 15.35 -26.52 0.43
N ASN A 497 16.16 -25.54 0.04
CA ASN A 497 15.69 -24.38 -0.72
C ASN A 497 15.61 -24.68 -2.23
N PRO A 498 14.40 -24.71 -2.84
CA PRO A 498 14.22 -25.04 -4.26
C PRO A 498 14.80 -24.01 -5.24
N HIS A 499 15.06 -22.78 -4.79
CA HIS A 499 15.56 -21.69 -5.63
C HIS A 499 17.09 -21.61 -5.66
N ARG A 500 17.80 -22.39 -4.83
CA ARG A 500 19.26 -22.41 -4.85
C ARG A 500 19.80 -23.17 -6.07
N PRO A 501 20.96 -22.74 -6.63
CA PRO A 501 21.60 -23.45 -7.74
C PRO A 501 21.95 -24.92 -7.40
N ASP A 502 22.35 -25.21 -6.16
CA ASP A 502 22.76 -26.54 -5.70
C ASP A 502 21.59 -27.47 -5.34
N TYR A 503 20.34 -27.05 -5.54
CA TYR A 503 19.16 -27.81 -5.12
C TYR A 503 19.08 -29.22 -5.74
N ALA A 504 19.39 -29.34 -7.03
CA ALA A 504 19.34 -30.63 -7.74
C ALA A 504 20.37 -31.62 -7.17
N ASP A 505 21.60 -31.17 -6.97
CA ASP A 505 22.69 -31.98 -6.43
C ASP A 505 22.38 -32.45 -5.00
N ARG A 506 21.82 -31.55 -4.17
CA ARG A 506 21.37 -31.88 -2.81
C ARG A 506 20.25 -32.90 -2.77
N LEU A 507 19.31 -32.85 -3.72
CA LEU A 507 18.29 -33.89 -3.83
C LEU A 507 18.89 -35.24 -4.21
N ASP A 508 19.90 -35.27 -5.07
CA ASP A 508 20.60 -36.48 -5.48
C ASP A 508 21.38 -37.11 -4.32
N GLU A 509 22.07 -36.28 -3.53
CA GLU A 509 22.72 -36.71 -2.28
C GLU A 509 21.72 -37.34 -1.30
N LEU A 510 20.56 -36.69 -1.09
CA LEU A 510 19.51 -37.20 -0.20
C LEU A 510 18.91 -38.51 -0.72
N LEU A 511 18.62 -38.60 -2.02
CA LEU A 511 18.08 -39.82 -2.62
C LEU A 511 19.05 -40.99 -2.56
N ALA A 512 20.34 -40.76 -2.77
CA ALA A 512 21.37 -41.78 -2.66
C ALA A 512 21.51 -42.30 -1.21
N ALA A 513 21.31 -41.42 -0.23
CA ALA A 513 21.33 -41.77 1.19
C ALA A 513 19.99 -42.35 1.73
N THR A 514 18.95 -42.44 0.89
CA THR A 514 17.60 -42.84 1.29
C THR A 514 17.31 -44.28 0.85
N ASN A 515 16.90 -45.11 1.81
CA ASN A 515 16.57 -46.52 1.54
C ASN A 515 15.38 -46.64 0.56
N PRO A 516 15.31 -47.71 -0.26
CA PRO A 516 14.20 -47.91 -1.20
C PRO A 516 12.80 -47.92 -0.56
N ASN A 517 12.71 -48.37 0.70
CA ASN A 517 11.46 -48.45 1.45
C ASN A 517 11.22 -47.24 2.39
N ASP A 518 12.05 -46.20 2.31
CA ASP A 518 11.89 -45.01 3.15
C ASP A 518 10.68 -44.18 2.64
N PRO A 519 9.70 -43.84 3.49
CA PRO A 519 8.53 -43.03 3.13
C PRO A 519 8.85 -41.64 2.58
N LEU A 520 10.09 -41.16 2.70
CA LEU A 520 10.52 -39.87 2.13
C LEU A 520 10.87 -39.97 0.63
N ARG A 521 11.11 -41.18 0.11
CA ARG A 521 11.68 -41.40 -1.23
C ARG A 521 10.79 -40.87 -2.34
N ASP A 522 9.48 -41.06 -2.24
CA ASP A 522 8.47 -40.58 -3.18
C ASP A 522 8.47 -39.04 -3.28
N ASN A 523 8.56 -38.35 -2.13
CA ASN A 523 8.57 -36.89 -2.03
C ASN A 523 9.87 -36.30 -2.62
N LEU A 524 11.00 -36.97 -2.41
CA LEU A 524 12.28 -36.61 -3.05
C LEU A 524 12.23 -36.81 -4.57
N GLN A 525 11.65 -37.91 -5.05
CA GLN A 525 11.48 -38.16 -6.48
C GLN A 525 10.51 -37.16 -7.12
N LEU A 526 9.41 -36.82 -6.44
CA LEU A 526 8.49 -35.78 -6.87
C LEU A 526 9.20 -34.43 -7.01
N ALA A 527 10.01 -34.06 -6.01
CA ALA A 527 10.78 -32.83 -6.04
C ALA A 527 11.72 -32.79 -7.26
N LYS A 528 12.37 -33.92 -7.62
CA LYS A 528 13.16 -34.03 -8.86
C LYS A 528 12.32 -33.90 -10.12
N CYS A 529 11.15 -34.54 -10.19
CA CYS A 529 10.27 -34.43 -11.35
C CYS A 529 9.91 -32.97 -11.64
N ARG A 530 9.65 -32.17 -10.59
CA ARG A 530 9.32 -30.74 -10.71
C ARG A 530 10.46 -29.88 -11.27
N LEU A 531 11.71 -30.35 -11.26
CA LEU A 531 12.86 -29.63 -11.84
C LEU A 531 12.96 -29.76 -13.35
N ILE A 532 12.29 -30.74 -13.96
CA ILE A 532 12.39 -31.02 -15.40
C ILE A 532 11.72 -29.91 -16.19
N THR A 533 12.45 -29.16 -17.00
CA THR A 533 11.88 -28.03 -17.77
C THR A 533 10.97 -28.47 -18.92
N ASP A 534 11.28 -29.60 -19.56
CA ASP A 534 10.45 -30.18 -20.62
C ASP A 534 9.12 -30.71 -20.04
N LEU A 535 8.00 -30.13 -20.49
CA LEU A 535 6.67 -30.44 -19.97
C LEU A 535 6.22 -31.86 -20.29
N GLN A 536 6.63 -32.42 -21.43
CA GLN A 536 6.28 -33.79 -21.82
C GLN A 536 7.07 -34.79 -20.98
N LEU A 537 8.40 -34.61 -20.90
CA LEU A 537 9.25 -35.46 -20.07
C LEU A 537 8.84 -35.39 -18.59
N ARG A 538 8.48 -34.20 -18.10
CA ARG A 538 7.94 -34.02 -16.75
C ARG A 538 6.66 -34.82 -16.55
N ALA A 539 5.72 -34.77 -17.49
CA ALA A 539 4.47 -35.53 -17.42
C ALA A 539 4.73 -37.04 -17.37
N ASP A 540 5.64 -37.54 -18.22
CA ASP A 540 5.97 -38.97 -18.28
C ASP A 540 6.64 -39.46 -16.98
N LYS A 541 7.54 -38.64 -16.40
CA LYS A 541 8.16 -38.94 -15.10
C LYS A 541 7.17 -38.88 -13.94
N LEU A 542 6.22 -37.94 -13.96
CA LEU A 542 5.15 -37.90 -12.96
C LEU A 542 4.24 -39.12 -13.03
N ARG A 543 3.89 -39.60 -14.24
CA ARG A 543 3.10 -40.84 -14.40
C ARG A 543 3.84 -42.04 -13.82
N ALA A 544 5.12 -42.20 -14.14
CA ALA A 544 5.94 -43.29 -13.59
C ALA A 544 6.01 -43.25 -12.06
N LEU A 545 6.16 -42.06 -11.45
CA LEU A 545 6.13 -41.89 -9.99
C LEU A 545 4.79 -42.34 -9.37
N ILE A 546 3.68 -41.96 -10.00
CA ILE A 546 2.33 -42.29 -9.53
C ILE A 546 2.08 -43.80 -9.60
N GLU A 547 2.57 -44.46 -10.65
CA GLU A 547 2.50 -45.92 -10.81
C GLU A 547 3.38 -46.67 -9.80
N GLU A 548 4.57 -46.14 -9.49
CA GLU A 548 5.51 -46.74 -8.53
C GLU A 548 5.02 -46.62 -7.08
N PHE A 549 4.37 -45.51 -6.71
CA PHE A 549 3.96 -45.23 -5.31
C PHE A 549 2.47 -44.88 -5.14
N PRO A 550 1.50 -45.69 -5.61
CA PRO A 550 0.10 -45.29 -5.81
C PRO A 550 -0.69 -44.87 -4.56
N ARG A 551 -0.16 -45.11 -3.35
CA ARG A 551 -0.80 -44.75 -2.07
C ARG A 551 0.02 -43.78 -1.22
N SER A 552 1.17 -43.34 -1.72
CA SER A 552 2.05 -42.40 -1.02
C SER A 552 1.54 -40.97 -1.12
N ASP A 553 1.89 -40.11 -0.16
CA ASP A 553 1.48 -38.70 -0.18
C ASP A 553 2.14 -37.92 -1.33
N GLY A 554 3.39 -38.26 -1.68
CA GLY A 554 4.09 -37.75 -2.83
C GLY A 554 3.42 -38.12 -4.16
N ALA A 555 2.90 -39.35 -4.31
CA ALA A 555 2.15 -39.72 -5.51
C ALA A 555 0.79 -39.02 -5.61
N VAL A 556 0.08 -38.84 -4.49
CA VAL A 556 -1.19 -38.09 -4.48
C VAL A 556 -0.95 -36.63 -4.88
N ARG A 557 0.12 -36.01 -4.39
CA ARG A 557 0.56 -34.69 -4.87
C ARG A 557 0.98 -34.74 -6.33
N GLY A 558 1.73 -35.76 -6.75
CA GLY A 558 2.16 -35.97 -8.13
C GLY A 558 0.99 -36.03 -9.12
N LEU A 559 -0.12 -36.66 -8.72
CA LEU A 559 -1.35 -36.72 -9.52
C LEU A 559 -1.99 -35.33 -9.66
N TYR A 560 -2.01 -34.53 -8.59
CA TYR A 560 -2.47 -33.14 -8.66
C TYR A 560 -1.57 -32.28 -9.56
N GLU A 561 -0.26 -32.37 -9.39
CA GLU A 561 0.74 -31.64 -10.19
C GLU A 561 0.68 -32.05 -11.68
N LEU A 562 0.43 -33.33 -11.98
CA LEU A 562 0.20 -33.81 -13.34
C LEU A 562 -1.07 -33.18 -13.94
N GLY A 563 -2.16 -33.10 -13.17
CA GLY A 563 -3.38 -32.41 -13.61
C GLY A 563 -3.13 -30.93 -13.92
N LEU A 564 -2.40 -30.22 -13.05
CA LEU A 564 -2.00 -28.83 -13.28
C LEU A 564 -1.13 -28.66 -14.53
N LEU A 565 -0.15 -29.54 -14.71
CA LEU A 565 0.74 -29.54 -15.88
C LEU A 565 -0.05 -29.68 -17.19
N GLN A 566 -1.10 -30.50 -17.21
CA GLN A 566 -1.96 -30.65 -18.38
C GLN A 566 -2.80 -29.38 -18.64
N VAL A 567 -3.26 -28.71 -17.59
CA VAL A 567 -3.93 -27.40 -17.72
C VAL A 567 -2.96 -26.33 -18.25
N GLU A 568 -1.70 -26.33 -17.80
CA GLU A 568 -0.66 -25.43 -18.32
C GLU A 568 -0.42 -25.66 -19.81
N ARG A 569 -0.25 -26.93 -20.22
CA ARG A 569 -0.09 -27.31 -21.64
C ARG A 569 -1.29 -26.94 -22.50
N TRP A 570 -2.50 -27.08 -21.96
CA TRP A 570 -3.73 -26.64 -22.64
C TRP A 570 -3.77 -25.12 -22.86
N LYS A 571 -3.31 -24.33 -21.88
CA LYS A 571 -3.27 -22.86 -21.95
C LYS A 571 -2.12 -22.30 -22.78
N ALA A 572 -1.14 -23.13 -23.14
CA ALA A 572 0.00 -22.72 -23.95
C ALA A 572 -0.46 -22.18 -25.31
N ALA A 573 -0.03 -20.96 -25.65
CA ALA A 573 -0.51 -20.23 -26.83
C ALA A 573 -0.11 -20.89 -28.16
N ASP A 574 0.98 -21.64 -28.13
CA ASP A 574 1.64 -22.33 -29.23
C ASP A 574 1.18 -23.79 -29.41
N ALA A 575 0.28 -24.30 -28.55
CA ALA A 575 -0.22 -25.66 -28.67
C ALA A 575 -1.18 -25.80 -29.88
N PRO A 576 -1.02 -26.84 -30.73
CA PRO A 576 -1.98 -27.19 -31.78
C PRO A 576 -3.40 -27.42 -31.22
N GLU A 577 -4.45 -27.04 -31.94
CA GLU A 577 -5.84 -27.14 -31.46
C GLU A 577 -6.27 -28.59 -31.15
N ASP A 578 -5.80 -29.56 -31.94
CA ASP A 578 -6.00 -30.98 -31.70
C ASP A 578 -5.28 -31.48 -30.43
N ALA A 579 -4.10 -30.92 -30.14
CA ALA A 579 -3.36 -31.19 -28.91
C ALA A 579 -4.03 -30.55 -27.68
N LYS A 580 -4.57 -29.33 -27.81
CA LYS A 580 -5.32 -28.65 -26.74
C LYS A 580 -6.54 -29.45 -26.27
N ALA A 581 -7.30 -30.02 -27.20
CA ALA A 581 -8.43 -30.88 -26.86
C ALA A 581 -8.00 -32.12 -26.07
N ARG A 582 -6.86 -32.74 -26.45
CA ARG A 582 -6.28 -33.88 -25.72
C ARG A 582 -5.81 -33.47 -24.32
N PHE A 583 -5.06 -32.38 -24.18
CA PHE A 583 -4.60 -31.90 -22.86
C PHE A 583 -5.76 -31.55 -21.93
N LEU A 584 -6.82 -30.95 -22.45
CA LEU A 584 -8.02 -30.66 -21.66
C LEU A 584 -8.73 -31.95 -21.19
N ALA A 585 -8.84 -32.95 -22.06
CA ALA A 585 -9.40 -34.25 -21.71
C ALA A 585 -8.54 -34.97 -20.67
N GLU A 586 -7.21 -34.98 -20.85
CA GLU A 586 -6.25 -35.55 -19.90
C GLU A 586 -6.30 -34.85 -18.54
N ALA A 587 -6.33 -33.52 -18.51
CA ALA A 587 -6.46 -32.74 -17.27
C ALA A 587 -7.73 -33.14 -16.49
N ARG A 588 -8.85 -33.31 -17.20
CA ARG A 588 -10.12 -33.76 -16.59
C ARG A 588 -10.04 -35.17 -16.05
N THR A 589 -9.48 -36.10 -16.81
CA THR A 589 -9.32 -37.48 -16.39
C THR A 589 -8.45 -37.58 -15.15
N VAL A 590 -7.28 -36.93 -15.15
CA VAL A 590 -6.31 -36.97 -14.04
C VAL A 590 -6.88 -36.32 -12.77
N LEU A 591 -7.48 -35.13 -12.89
CA LEU A 591 -8.08 -34.46 -11.73
C LEU A 591 -9.33 -35.21 -11.24
N GLY A 592 -10.13 -35.79 -12.14
CA GLY A 592 -11.28 -36.63 -11.78
C GLY A 592 -10.86 -37.92 -11.07
N GLU A 593 -9.77 -38.54 -11.51
CA GLU A 593 -9.16 -39.70 -10.85
C GLU A 593 -8.71 -39.36 -9.43
N LEU A 594 -8.10 -38.17 -9.22
CA LEU A 594 -7.74 -37.69 -7.89
C LEU A 594 -8.97 -37.58 -6.98
N LEU A 595 -10.07 -37.00 -7.47
CA LEU A 595 -11.31 -36.86 -6.70
C LEU A 595 -11.93 -38.22 -6.34
N GLN A 596 -11.84 -39.21 -7.23
CA GLN A 596 -12.41 -40.54 -7.05
C GLN A 596 -11.56 -41.43 -6.12
N LYS A 597 -10.24 -41.48 -6.35
CA LYS A 597 -9.32 -42.36 -5.63
C LYS A 597 -8.89 -41.80 -4.27
N HIS A 598 -8.83 -40.47 -4.13
CA HIS A 598 -8.34 -39.80 -2.92
C HIS A 598 -9.30 -38.69 -2.45
N PRO A 599 -10.57 -39.01 -2.12
CA PRO A 599 -11.59 -38.00 -1.80
C PRO A 599 -11.26 -37.15 -0.57
N GLN A 600 -10.45 -37.67 0.35
CA GLN A 600 -10.02 -36.98 1.58
C GLN A 600 -8.67 -36.25 1.45
N SER A 601 -8.09 -36.20 0.23
CA SER A 601 -6.81 -35.53 0.00
C SER A 601 -6.89 -34.02 0.19
N LEU A 602 -5.77 -33.43 0.62
CA LEU A 602 -5.62 -31.97 0.72
C LEU A 602 -5.70 -31.25 -0.64
N TYR A 603 -5.59 -31.99 -1.76
CA TYR A 603 -5.68 -31.47 -3.12
C TYR A 603 -7.09 -31.58 -3.74
N THR A 604 -8.05 -32.22 -3.05
CA THR A 604 -9.41 -32.47 -3.57
C THR A 604 -10.17 -31.18 -3.85
N ASP A 605 -10.25 -30.26 -2.89
CA ASP A 605 -10.99 -29.00 -3.08
C ASP A 605 -10.34 -28.10 -4.15
N PRO A 606 -9.01 -27.88 -4.16
CA PRO A 606 -8.34 -27.19 -5.27
C PRO A 606 -8.58 -27.85 -6.63
N ALA A 607 -8.54 -29.18 -6.70
CA ALA A 607 -8.81 -29.91 -7.95
C ALA A 607 -10.25 -29.68 -8.44
N ARG A 608 -11.23 -29.64 -7.51
CA ARG A 608 -12.63 -29.34 -7.84
C ARG A 608 -12.78 -27.91 -8.36
N GLU A 609 -12.19 -26.91 -7.69
CA GLU A 609 -12.21 -25.51 -8.15
C GLU A 609 -11.62 -25.37 -9.56
N ILE A 610 -10.53 -26.09 -9.87
CA ILE A 610 -9.93 -26.10 -11.21
C ILE A 610 -10.87 -26.73 -12.24
N LEU A 611 -11.42 -27.90 -11.94
CA LEU A 611 -12.35 -28.61 -12.83
C LEU A 611 -13.59 -27.78 -13.16
N GLU A 612 -14.16 -27.08 -12.18
CA GLU A 612 -15.30 -26.17 -12.37
C GLU A 612 -14.94 -24.96 -13.25
N GLY A 613 -13.68 -24.52 -13.22
CA GLY A 613 -13.16 -23.43 -14.05
C GLY A 613 -12.79 -23.83 -15.48
N LEU A 614 -12.76 -25.12 -15.82
CA LEU A 614 -12.45 -25.59 -17.18
C LEU A 614 -13.68 -25.50 -18.11
N PRO A 615 -13.51 -25.12 -19.40
CA PRO A 615 -14.62 -24.96 -20.34
C PRO A 615 -15.36 -26.28 -20.54
N LYS A 616 -16.69 -26.30 -20.35
CA LYS A 616 -17.53 -27.50 -20.41
C LYS A 616 -17.33 -28.31 -21.71
N PRO A 617 -17.42 -29.66 -21.64
CA PRO A 617 -17.29 -30.52 -22.82
C PRO A 617 -18.34 -30.21 -23.88
#